data_AF-A0A8K1ZZ04-F1
#
_entry.id   AF-A0A8K1ZZ04-F1
#
_cell.length_a   1.000
_cell.length_b   1.000
_cell.length_c   1.000
_cell.angle_alpha   90.00
_cell.angle_beta   90.00
_cell.angle_gamma   90.00
#
_symmetry.space_group_name_H-M   'P 1'
#
loop_
_entity.id
_entity.type
_entity.pdbx_description
1 polymer ?
#
loop_
_entity_poly.entity_id
_entity_poly.type
_entity_poly.pdbx_seq_one_letter_code
_entity_poly.pdbx_strand_id
1 'polypeptide(L)'
;MNGLSRLNRSFALGFTFVELMVALSMTGVVVTLAFTALQYTLQRDKAGTQLESRQAELSRALDFIADDLREATQVSGLKTPPELVMRIHRADGSWVDYFLVDQVDQRWRGPTIIYRRTSDQTSSQALVDAIAAEDVTCPGEGDLLERRGKSSSSHRAGGFRVRVQAPSRIKVCLWGHLPETNERVLATTQVFTRGDASPQP
;
A
#
# COMPACT_ATOMS: atom_id res chain seq x y z
N MET A 1 46.24 24.54 -69.07
CA MET A 1 45.11 25.50 -69.14
C MET A 1 43.83 24.69 -69.19
N ASN A 2 43.28 24.32 -68.03
CA ASN A 2 42.22 25.02 -67.27
C ASN A 2 40.83 24.73 -67.85
N GLY A 3 40.13 23.75 -67.26
CA GLY A 3 38.72 23.47 -67.51
C GLY A 3 38.02 23.18 -66.19
N LEU A 4 37.40 24.21 -65.63
CA LEU A 4 36.95 24.38 -64.26
C LEU A 4 35.83 23.42 -63.83
N SER A 5 35.94 23.05 -62.54
CA SER A 5 34.92 22.55 -61.62
C SER A 5 33.48 23.02 -61.87
N ARG A 6 32.57 22.07 -62.13
CA ARG A 6 31.13 22.26 -61.93
C ARG A 6 30.82 22.21 -60.43
N LEU A 7 30.79 23.38 -59.79
CA LEU A 7 30.15 23.54 -58.50
C LEU A 7 28.64 23.43 -58.69
N ASN A 8 28.06 22.38 -58.13
CA ASN A 8 26.63 22.19 -57.98
C ASN A 8 26.11 23.36 -57.11
N ARG A 9 25.52 24.39 -57.74
CA ARG A 9 24.84 25.46 -57.02
C ARG A 9 23.57 24.87 -56.42
N SER A 10 23.62 24.60 -55.13
CA SER A 10 22.42 24.45 -54.30
C SER A 10 21.55 25.69 -54.53
N PHE A 11 20.33 25.51 -55.03
CA PHE A 11 19.32 26.57 -55.05
C PHE A 11 18.98 26.91 -53.59
N ALA A 12 19.70 27.86 -53.01
CA ALA A 12 19.27 28.54 -51.79
C ALA A 12 18.17 29.52 -52.18
N LEU A 13 16.97 28.99 -52.45
CA LEU A 13 15.74 29.78 -52.52
C LEU A 13 15.49 30.27 -51.10
N GLY A 14 15.59 31.59 -50.90
CA GLY A 14 15.27 32.22 -49.62
C GLY A 14 13.80 31.96 -49.27
N PHE A 15 13.54 31.56 -48.02
CA PHE A 15 12.18 31.38 -47.52
C PHE A 15 11.41 32.70 -47.53
N THR A 16 10.15 32.65 -47.95
CA THR A 16 9.25 33.79 -47.81
C THR A 16 8.75 33.89 -46.37
N PHE A 17 8.51 35.11 -45.87
CA PHE A 17 8.03 35.33 -44.49
C PHE A 17 6.73 34.57 -44.18
N VAL A 18 5.84 34.46 -45.17
CA VAL A 18 4.55 33.74 -45.03
C VAL A 18 4.77 32.25 -44.81
N GLU A 19 5.72 31.63 -45.51
CA GLU A 19 6.04 30.21 -45.37
C GLU A 19 6.59 29.90 -43.96
N LEU A 20 7.42 30.80 -43.41
CA LEU A 20 7.91 30.70 -42.04
C LEU A 20 6.76 30.80 -41.02
N MET A 21 5.81 31.71 -41.22
CA MET A 21 4.62 31.85 -40.35
C MET A 21 3.74 30.60 -40.37
N VAL A 22 3.52 30.02 -41.55
CA VAL A 22 2.77 28.77 -41.68
C VAL A 22 3.51 27.64 -40.97
N ALA A 23 4.82 27.50 -41.18
CA ALA A 23 5.63 26.48 -40.52
C ALA A 23 5.61 26.61 -38.99
N LEU A 24 5.72 27.83 -38.46
CA LEU A 24 5.61 28.09 -37.02
C LEU A 24 4.22 27.78 -36.47
N SER A 25 3.16 28.06 -37.22
CA SER A 25 1.80 27.72 -36.78
C SER A 25 1.58 26.21 -36.69
N MET A 26 2.05 25.46 -37.70
CA MET A 26 1.91 24.01 -37.75
C MET A 26 2.74 23.32 -36.67
N THR A 27 4.00 23.75 -36.48
CA THR A 27 4.86 23.21 -35.42
C THR A 27 4.31 23.52 -34.03
N GLY A 28 3.73 24.71 -33.81
CA GLY A 28 3.07 25.06 -32.54
C GLY A 28 1.93 24.10 -32.17
N VAL A 29 1.08 23.76 -33.13
CA VAL A 29 -0.01 22.80 -32.94
C VAL A 29 0.54 21.41 -32.59
N VAL A 30 1.52 20.91 -33.36
CA VAL A 30 2.11 19.59 -33.14
C VAL A 30 2.78 19.50 -31.77
N VAL A 31 3.55 20.52 -31.37
CA VAL A 31 4.23 20.55 -30.07
C VAL A 31 3.23 20.56 -28.92
N THR A 32 2.13 21.32 -29.05
CA THR A 32 1.10 21.38 -28.01
C THR A 32 0.40 20.03 -27.84
N LEU A 33 0.07 19.35 -28.95
CA LEU A 33 -0.52 18.00 -28.90
C LEU A 33 0.45 16.96 -28.32
N ALA A 34 1.74 17.03 -28.66
CA ALA A 34 2.75 16.14 -28.08
C ALA A 34 2.91 16.38 -26.57
N PHE A 35 2.89 17.65 -26.15
CA PHE A 35 3.03 18.02 -24.74
C PHE A 35 1.82 17.54 -23.90
N THR A 36 0.59 17.70 -24.39
CA THR A 36 -0.60 17.21 -23.69
C THR A 36 -0.61 15.68 -23.60
N ALA A 37 -0.23 14.98 -24.66
CA ALA A 37 -0.10 13.51 -24.66
C ALA A 37 0.94 13.02 -23.63
N LEU A 38 2.07 13.72 -23.51
CA LEU A 38 3.09 13.41 -22.51
C LEU A 38 2.57 13.63 -21.09
N GLN A 39 1.93 14.77 -20.82
CA GLN A 39 1.35 15.05 -19.51
C GLN A 39 0.32 14.00 -19.09
N TYR A 40 -0.54 13.57 -20.03
CA TYR A 40 -1.53 12.54 -19.79
C TYR A 40 -0.90 11.18 -19.42
N THR A 41 0.19 10.82 -20.10
CA THR A 41 0.92 9.57 -19.82
C THR A 41 1.59 9.62 -18.44
N LEU A 42 2.28 10.72 -18.12
CA LEU A 42 2.93 10.91 -16.82
C LEU A 42 1.94 10.86 -15.64
N GLN A 43 0.70 11.32 -15.83
CA GLN A 43 -0.33 11.24 -14.79
C GLN A 43 -0.80 9.81 -14.54
N ARG A 44 -0.88 8.97 -15.59
CA ARG A 44 -1.25 7.56 -15.46
C ARG A 44 -0.19 6.75 -14.72
N ASP A 45 1.09 7.02 -14.98
CA ASP A 45 2.18 6.31 -14.32
C ASP A 45 2.25 6.61 -12.82
N LYS A 46 1.82 7.81 -12.38
CA LYS A 46 1.75 8.16 -10.96
C LYS A 46 0.77 7.28 -10.18
N ALA A 47 -0.41 7.02 -10.72
CA ALA A 47 -1.39 6.18 -10.04
C ALA A 47 -0.90 4.73 -9.90
N GLY A 48 -0.29 4.18 -10.95
CA GLY A 48 0.28 2.82 -10.94
C GLY A 48 1.42 2.67 -9.93
N THR A 49 2.37 3.62 -9.93
CA THR A 49 3.50 3.59 -9.00
C THR A 49 3.08 3.74 -7.54
N GLN A 50 2.02 4.49 -7.25
CA GLN A 50 1.48 4.60 -5.90
C GLN A 50 0.84 3.29 -5.43
N LEU A 51 0.07 2.63 -6.29
CA LEU A 51 -0.51 1.32 -6.00
C LEU A 51 0.57 0.29 -5.68
N GLU A 52 1.60 0.21 -6.52
CA GLU A 52 2.73 -0.71 -6.32
C GLU A 52 3.51 -0.41 -5.04
N SER A 53 3.85 0.86 -4.81
CA SER A 53 4.50 1.31 -3.57
C SER A 53 3.66 0.93 -2.35
N ARG A 54 2.34 1.13 -2.42
CA ARG A 54 1.44 0.84 -1.32
C ARG A 54 1.34 -0.65 -1.04
N GLN A 55 1.26 -1.46 -2.09
CA GLN A 55 1.25 -2.91 -1.96
C GLN A 55 2.57 -3.42 -1.35
N ALA A 56 3.70 -2.82 -1.72
CA ALA A 56 5.01 -3.15 -1.13
C ALA A 56 5.10 -2.75 0.36
N GLU A 57 4.62 -1.56 0.74
CA GLU A 57 4.54 -1.12 2.14
C GLU A 57 3.70 -2.09 3.01
N LEU A 58 2.50 -2.46 2.53
CA LEU A 58 1.62 -3.39 3.23
C LEU A 58 2.22 -4.80 3.31
N SER A 59 2.86 -5.27 2.24
CA SER A 59 3.52 -6.59 2.22
C SER A 59 4.68 -6.64 3.21
N ARG A 60 5.49 -5.58 3.27
CA ARG A 60 6.57 -5.47 4.26
C ARG A 60 6.05 -5.45 5.69
N ALA A 61 4.95 -4.74 5.94
CA ALA A 61 4.30 -4.74 7.26
C ALA A 61 3.80 -6.14 7.63
N LEU A 62 3.22 -6.88 6.68
CA LEU A 62 2.82 -8.27 6.88
C LEU A 62 3.99 -9.20 7.13
N ASP A 63 5.14 -8.99 6.48
CA ASP A 63 6.33 -9.80 6.72
C ASP A 63 6.84 -9.62 8.16
N PHE A 64 6.88 -8.38 8.67
CA PHE A 64 7.20 -8.12 10.08
C PHE A 64 6.22 -8.81 11.04
N ILE A 65 4.92 -8.71 10.76
CA ILE A 65 3.90 -9.39 11.57
C ILE A 65 4.06 -10.92 11.49
N ALA A 66 4.37 -11.44 10.30
CA ALA A 66 4.53 -12.86 10.08
C ALA A 66 5.74 -13.42 10.81
N ASP A 67 6.85 -12.69 10.83
CA ASP A 67 8.04 -13.08 11.58
C ASP A 67 7.77 -13.14 13.08
N ASP A 68 7.10 -12.11 13.62
CA ASP A 68 6.69 -12.12 15.03
C ASP A 68 5.72 -13.28 15.35
N LEU A 69 4.81 -13.61 14.43
CA LEU A 69 3.89 -14.74 14.56
C LEU A 69 4.61 -16.10 14.47
N ARG A 70 5.65 -16.24 13.66
CA ARG A 70 6.44 -17.49 13.58
C ARG A 70 7.17 -17.79 14.89
N GLU A 71 7.54 -16.75 15.62
CA GLU A 71 8.17 -16.85 16.95
C GLU A 71 7.15 -17.00 18.09
N ALA A 72 5.86 -16.90 17.78
CA ALA A 72 4.80 -16.93 18.77
C ALA A 72 4.63 -18.32 19.41
N THR A 73 4.61 -18.33 20.74
CA THR A 73 4.11 -19.45 21.56
C THR A 73 2.65 -19.28 21.92
N GLN A 74 2.15 -18.05 21.97
CA GLN A 74 0.74 -17.75 22.19
C GLN A 74 0.36 -16.44 21.49
N VAL A 75 -0.82 -16.43 20.89
CA VAL A 75 -1.40 -15.23 20.26
C VAL A 75 -2.75 -14.94 20.91
N SER A 76 -2.94 -13.70 21.35
CA SER A 76 -4.11 -13.22 22.10
C SER A 76 -4.68 -11.99 21.40
N GLY A 77 -6.00 -11.95 21.18
CA GLY A 77 -6.70 -10.72 20.80
C GLY A 77 -7.13 -9.98 22.06
N LEU A 78 -6.88 -8.68 22.16
CA LEU A 78 -7.22 -7.89 23.35
C LEU A 78 -8.29 -6.83 23.00
N LYS A 79 -9.02 -6.40 24.01
CA LYS A 79 -10.32 -5.71 23.85
C LYS A 79 -10.33 -4.31 24.44
N THR A 80 -9.16 -3.79 24.84
CA THR A 80 -9.04 -2.54 25.59
C THR A 80 -8.31 -1.44 24.81
N PRO A 81 -8.82 -0.19 24.81
CA PRO A 81 -8.20 0.95 24.13
C PRO A 81 -6.82 1.35 24.69
N PRO A 82 -5.95 2.01 23.89
CA PRO A 82 -6.09 2.28 22.46
C PRO A 82 -5.92 0.98 21.65
N GLU A 83 -6.84 0.75 20.72
CA GLU A 83 -7.34 -0.57 20.27
C GLU A 83 -6.26 -1.60 19.94
N LEU A 84 -5.87 -2.37 20.96
CA LEU A 84 -4.93 -3.48 20.86
C LEU A 84 -5.54 -4.63 20.07
N VAL A 85 -5.16 -4.76 18.81
CA VAL A 85 -5.69 -5.78 17.90
C VAL A 85 -5.13 -7.16 18.23
N MET A 86 -3.82 -7.23 18.54
CA MET A 86 -3.13 -8.50 18.73
C MET A 86 -1.97 -8.34 19.70
N ARG A 87 -1.84 -9.29 20.62
CA ARG A 87 -0.65 -9.53 21.43
C ARG A 87 -0.05 -10.88 21.09
N ILE A 88 1.25 -10.90 20.87
CA ILE A 88 2.04 -12.09 20.65
C ILE A 88 2.93 -12.30 21.87
N HIS A 89 2.94 -13.51 22.41
CA HIS A 89 3.92 -13.96 23.39
C HIS A 89 4.95 -14.86 22.72
N ARG A 90 6.23 -14.65 23.04
CA ARG A 90 7.36 -15.44 22.54
C ARG A 90 7.83 -16.43 23.61
N ALA A 91 8.69 -17.36 23.20
CA ALA A 91 9.22 -18.41 24.07
C ALA A 91 10.12 -17.89 25.20
N ASP A 92 10.75 -16.73 25.02
CA ASP A 92 11.60 -16.06 26.02
C ASP A 92 10.79 -15.27 27.06
N GLY A 93 9.46 -15.28 26.97
CA GLY A 93 8.56 -14.50 27.85
C GLY A 93 8.37 -13.04 27.41
N SER A 94 9.06 -12.59 26.37
CA SER A 94 8.81 -11.28 25.75
C SER A 94 7.47 -11.27 25.02
N TRP A 95 6.95 -10.07 24.75
CA TRP A 95 5.70 -9.88 24.03
C TRP A 95 5.77 -8.74 23.01
N VAL A 96 4.89 -8.83 22.02
CA VAL A 96 4.70 -7.81 20.97
C VAL A 96 3.23 -7.46 20.89
N ASP A 97 2.93 -6.17 21.06
CA ASP A 97 1.60 -5.58 20.92
C ASP A 97 1.46 -4.90 19.56
N TYR A 98 0.35 -5.16 18.89
CA TYR A 98 -0.11 -4.43 17.71
C TYR A 98 -1.42 -3.75 18.01
N PHE A 99 -1.46 -2.43 17.84
CA PHE A 99 -2.65 -1.65 18.11
C PHE A 99 -2.88 -0.62 17.01
N LEU A 100 -4.15 -0.28 16.83
CA LEU A 100 -4.58 0.73 15.87
C LEU A 100 -4.73 2.06 16.56
N VAL A 101 -4.34 3.11 15.85
CA VAL A 101 -4.53 4.49 16.27
C VAL A 101 -5.20 5.21 15.13
N ASP A 102 -6.39 5.73 15.39
CA ASP A 102 -7.04 6.69 14.50
C ASP A 102 -6.18 7.95 14.46
N GLN A 103 -6.01 8.50 13.26
CA GLN A 103 -5.19 9.68 13.09
C GLN A 103 -5.71 10.87 13.89
N VAL A 104 -4.78 11.52 14.58
CA VAL A 104 -5.00 12.80 15.24
C VAL A 104 -4.25 13.95 14.54
N ASP A 105 -3.23 13.64 13.72
CA ASP A 105 -2.30 14.61 13.13
C ASP A 105 -2.15 14.48 11.60
N GLN A 106 -1.95 15.61 10.89
CA GLN A 106 -1.80 15.68 9.42
C GLN A 106 -0.52 15.05 8.84
N ARG A 107 0.37 14.49 9.66
CA ARG A 107 1.65 13.92 9.20
C ARG A 107 1.48 12.62 8.40
N TRP A 108 0.35 11.95 8.57
CA TRP A 108 0.14 10.59 8.11
C TRP A 108 -0.88 10.58 6.96
N ARG A 109 -0.76 9.63 6.02
CA ARG A 109 -1.49 9.72 4.74
C ARG A 109 -2.95 9.24 4.77
N GLY A 110 -3.34 8.40 5.73
CA GLY A 110 -4.70 7.87 5.77
C GLY A 110 -5.14 7.39 7.15
N PRO A 111 -6.43 7.10 7.32
CA PRO A 111 -7.18 7.41 8.54
C PRO A 111 -6.73 6.63 9.78
N THR A 112 -6.11 5.48 9.60
CA THR A 112 -5.64 4.64 10.72
C THR A 112 -4.18 4.22 10.51
N ILE A 113 -3.46 4.07 11.62
CA ILE A 113 -2.05 3.65 11.65
C ILE A 113 -1.92 2.41 12.52
N ILE A 114 -1.12 1.45 12.08
CA ILE A 114 -0.73 0.29 12.88
C ILE A 114 0.55 0.62 13.62
N TYR A 115 0.51 0.51 14.93
CA TYR A 115 1.68 0.59 15.78
C TYR A 115 2.08 -0.79 16.30
N ARG A 116 3.38 -0.96 16.47
CA ARG A 116 4.02 -2.13 17.08
C ARG A 116 4.75 -1.68 18.34
N ARG A 117 4.60 -2.40 19.44
CA ARG A 117 5.35 -2.17 20.68
C ARG A 117 5.84 -3.49 21.23
N THR A 118 7.12 -3.58 21.54
CA THR A 118 7.73 -4.76 22.16
C THR A 118 7.89 -4.55 23.66
N SER A 119 8.04 -5.64 24.41
CA SER A 119 8.15 -5.60 25.88
C SER A 119 9.37 -4.84 26.40
N ASP A 120 10.42 -4.70 25.60
CA ASP A 120 11.65 -3.96 25.89
C ASP A 120 11.56 -2.47 25.52
N GLN A 121 10.50 -2.05 24.83
CA GLN A 121 10.33 -0.67 24.35
C GLN A 121 9.27 0.08 25.14
N THR A 122 9.60 1.31 25.54
CA THR A 122 8.66 2.23 26.20
C THR A 122 7.84 3.04 25.21
N SER A 123 8.30 3.17 23.97
CA SER A 123 7.60 3.84 22.88
C SER A 123 7.12 2.85 21.82
N SER A 124 6.03 3.21 21.15
CA SER A 124 5.48 2.41 20.07
C SER A 124 5.99 2.89 18.71
N GLN A 125 6.30 1.96 17.82
CA GLN A 125 6.81 2.24 16.49
C GLN A 125 5.68 2.14 15.47
N ALA A 126 5.51 3.16 14.63
CA ALA A 126 4.57 3.09 13.53
C ALA A 126 5.08 2.09 12.48
N LEU A 127 4.27 1.07 12.18
CA LEU A 127 4.61 0.03 11.21
C LEU A 127 4.16 0.43 9.80
N VAL A 128 2.89 0.85 9.69
CA VAL A 128 2.29 1.25 8.43
C VAL A 128 1.13 2.23 8.71
N ASP A 129 1.05 3.29 7.90
CA ASP A 129 -0.02 4.29 7.95
C ASP A 129 -1.13 3.94 6.96
N ALA A 130 -2.09 4.85 6.73
CA ALA A 130 -3.09 4.76 5.66
C ALA A 130 -3.82 3.41 5.59
N ILE A 131 -4.12 2.84 6.75
CA ILE A 131 -4.99 1.67 6.86
C ILE A 131 -6.43 2.15 6.74
N ALA A 132 -7.27 1.39 6.06
CA ALA A 132 -8.69 1.71 5.92
C ALA A 132 -9.35 1.80 7.30
N ALA A 133 -10.24 2.76 7.52
CA ALA A 133 -10.95 2.91 8.79
C ALA A 133 -12.11 1.92 8.95
N GLU A 134 -12.61 1.38 7.84
CA GLU A 134 -13.75 0.48 7.83
C GLU A 134 -13.32 -0.97 8.07
N ASP A 135 -14.20 -1.74 8.72
CA ASP A 135 -14.00 -3.16 8.93
C ASP A 135 -14.24 -3.91 7.61
N VAL A 136 -13.19 -4.49 7.05
CA VAL A 136 -13.26 -5.21 5.77
C VAL A 136 -12.93 -6.69 5.96
N THR A 137 -13.70 -7.54 5.28
CA THR A 137 -13.58 -9.00 5.36
C THR A 137 -12.29 -9.52 4.74
N CYS A 138 -11.78 -10.61 5.28
CA CYS A 138 -10.62 -11.31 4.72
C CYS A 138 -11.10 -12.21 3.58
N PRO A 139 -10.52 -12.21 2.37
CA PRO A 139 -10.94 -13.12 1.31
C PRO A 139 -10.75 -14.58 1.73
N GLY A 140 -11.63 -15.48 1.25
CA GLY A 140 -11.70 -16.87 1.73
C GLY A 140 -12.47 -17.04 3.04
N GLU A 141 -13.15 -15.98 3.49
CA GLU A 141 -14.23 -16.00 4.47
C GLU A 141 -15.48 -16.64 3.84
N GLY A 142 -15.37 -17.94 3.55
CA GLY A 142 -16.57 -18.76 3.33
C GLY A 142 -17.40 -18.74 4.61
N ASP A 143 -18.68 -18.51 4.43
CA ASP A 143 -19.81 -18.52 5.35
C ASP A 143 -19.99 -19.87 6.11
N LEU A 144 -18.93 -20.30 6.80
CA LEU A 144 -18.87 -21.59 7.51
C LEU A 144 -18.66 -21.41 9.03
N LEU A 145 -18.58 -20.16 9.51
CA LEU A 145 -18.54 -19.86 10.96
C LEU A 145 -19.70 -18.98 11.47
N GLU A 146 -20.54 -18.38 10.61
CA GLU A 146 -21.81 -17.77 11.08
C GLU A 146 -22.79 -18.84 11.61
N ARG A 147 -22.66 -20.10 11.16
CA ARG A 147 -23.57 -21.19 11.57
C ARG A 147 -23.30 -21.79 12.96
N ARG A 148 -22.29 -21.31 13.70
CA ARG A 148 -21.96 -21.86 15.02
C ARG A 148 -21.70 -20.80 16.09
N GLY A 149 -22.48 -19.72 16.12
CA GLY A 149 -22.72 -18.92 17.34
C GLY A 149 -21.51 -18.38 18.11
N LYS A 150 -20.29 -18.49 17.57
CA LYS A 150 -19.10 -17.80 18.03
C LYS A 150 -18.95 -16.61 17.12
N SER A 151 -19.59 -15.53 17.53
CA SER A 151 -19.24 -14.18 17.11
C SER A 151 -17.72 -14.09 17.16
N SER A 152 -17.04 -14.18 16.02
CA SER A 152 -15.68 -13.67 15.92
C SER A 152 -15.83 -12.20 16.25
N SER A 153 -15.26 -11.77 17.36
CA SER A 153 -15.29 -10.40 17.83
C SER A 153 -14.77 -9.46 16.73
N SER A 154 -15.67 -9.07 15.83
CA SER A 154 -15.57 -7.92 14.94
C SER A 154 -15.70 -6.73 15.89
N HIS A 155 -14.57 -6.42 16.50
CA HIS A 155 -14.31 -5.14 17.11
C HIS A 155 -13.61 -4.34 16.03
N ARG A 156 -13.85 -3.02 16.02
CA ARG A 156 -13.53 -2.06 14.95
C ARG A 156 -12.04 -2.05 14.59
N ALA A 157 -11.50 -3.12 14.02
CA ALA A 157 -10.08 -3.27 13.76
C ALA A 157 -9.67 -2.60 12.43
N GLY A 158 -10.48 -1.65 11.94
CA GLY A 158 -10.36 -1.04 10.62
C GLY A 158 -9.94 -2.05 9.56
N GLY A 159 -8.97 -1.65 8.75
CA GLY A 159 -8.38 -2.48 7.72
C GLY A 159 -7.42 -3.57 8.22
N PHE A 160 -7.17 -3.71 9.52
CA PHE A 160 -6.25 -4.72 10.07
C PHE A 160 -7.01 -5.85 10.76
N ARG A 161 -6.99 -7.04 10.17
CA ARG A 161 -7.70 -8.20 10.69
C ARG A 161 -6.77 -9.39 10.87
N VAL A 162 -6.87 -10.04 12.03
CA VAL A 162 -6.16 -11.28 12.36
C VAL A 162 -7.19 -12.37 12.62
N ARG A 163 -7.04 -13.52 11.96
CA ARG A 163 -7.96 -14.66 12.10
C ARG A 163 -7.19 -15.94 12.38
N VAL A 164 -7.59 -16.63 13.44
CA VAL A 164 -7.12 -17.99 13.73
C VAL A 164 -7.95 -18.98 12.91
N GLN A 165 -7.32 -19.67 11.95
CA GLN A 165 -7.95 -20.70 11.13
C GLN A 165 -7.85 -22.09 11.77
N ALA A 166 -6.74 -22.35 12.47
CA ALA A 166 -6.48 -23.56 13.25
C ALA A 166 -5.56 -23.17 14.42
N PRO A 167 -5.37 -24.03 15.45
CA PRO A 167 -4.52 -23.71 16.61
C PRO A 167 -3.12 -23.22 16.23
N SER A 168 -2.54 -23.74 15.15
CA SER A 168 -1.22 -23.32 14.66
C SER A 168 -1.25 -22.53 13.37
N ARG A 169 -2.41 -22.05 12.90
CA ARG A 169 -2.55 -21.37 11.60
C ARG A 169 -3.32 -20.07 11.75
N ILE A 170 -2.65 -18.97 11.45
CA ILE A 170 -3.20 -17.62 11.52
C ILE A 170 -3.17 -16.99 10.14
N LYS A 171 -4.27 -16.35 9.75
CA LYS A 171 -4.36 -15.51 8.56
C LYS A 171 -4.43 -14.05 8.99
N VAL A 172 -3.60 -13.22 8.38
CA VAL A 172 -3.56 -11.77 8.62
C VAL A 172 -3.92 -11.05 7.34
N CYS A 173 -4.78 -10.04 7.45
CA CYS A 173 -5.22 -9.20 6.33
C CYS A 173 -5.01 -7.74 6.69
N LEU A 174 -4.46 -6.98 5.73
CA LEU A 174 -4.30 -5.54 5.78
C LEU A 174 -4.99 -4.91 4.58
N TRP A 175 -5.89 -3.98 4.86
CA TRP A 175 -6.53 -3.12 3.88
C TRP A 175 -5.93 -1.72 3.98
N GLY A 176 -5.13 -1.36 2.99
CA GLY A 176 -4.66 0.01 2.81
C GLY A 176 -5.70 0.86 2.07
N HIS A 177 -5.69 2.16 2.36
CA HIS A 177 -6.44 3.21 1.69
C HIS A 177 -5.50 4.05 0.83
N LEU A 178 -5.90 4.32 -0.41
CA LEU A 178 -5.20 5.25 -1.30
C LEU A 178 -5.97 6.58 -1.28
N PRO A 179 -5.43 7.64 -0.67
CA PRO A 179 -6.17 8.90 -0.53
C PRO A 179 -6.45 9.59 -1.86
N GLU A 180 -5.59 9.38 -2.86
CA GLU A 180 -5.69 10.05 -4.17
C GLU A 180 -6.80 9.48 -5.06
N THR A 181 -6.98 8.16 -5.05
CA THR A 181 -7.99 7.46 -5.86
C THR A 181 -9.21 7.01 -5.04
N ASN A 182 -9.14 7.13 -3.71
CA ASN A 182 -10.08 6.54 -2.76
C ASN A 182 -10.23 5.01 -2.92
N GLU A 183 -9.25 4.36 -3.55
CA GLU A 183 -9.23 2.91 -3.71
C GLU A 183 -8.68 2.21 -2.47
N ARG A 184 -8.94 0.91 -2.39
CA ARG A 184 -8.48 0.05 -1.29
C ARG A 184 -7.60 -1.04 -1.85
N VAL A 185 -6.53 -1.34 -1.12
CA VAL A 185 -5.56 -2.37 -1.50
C VAL A 185 -5.49 -3.39 -0.39
N LEU A 186 -5.66 -4.65 -0.76
CA LEU A 186 -5.57 -5.76 0.16
C LEU A 186 -4.21 -6.43 0.06
N ALA A 187 -3.56 -6.60 1.20
CA ALA A 187 -2.47 -7.55 1.38
C ALA A 187 -2.88 -8.61 2.39
N THR A 188 -2.57 -9.88 2.12
CA THR A 188 -2.84 -10.97 3.06
C THR A 188 -1.65 -11.89 3.17
N THR A 189 -1.42 -12.41 4.38
CA THR A 189 -0.44 -13.46 4.63
C THR A 189 -1.06 -14.54 5.52
N GLN A 190 -0.50 -15.74 5.42
CA GLN A 190 -0.89 -16.86 6.26
C GLN A 190 0.36 -17.45 6.89
N VAL A 191 0.30 -17.64 8.20
CA VAL A 191 1.46 -17.96 9.02
C VAL A 191 1.14 -19.17 9.88
N PHE A 192 2.15 -19.99 10.10
CA PHE A 192 2.10 -21.08 11.07
C PHE A 192 2.82 -20.67 12.35
N THR A 193 2.12 -20.75 13.47
CA THR A 193 2.69 -20.45 14.80
C THR A 193 3.28 -21.72 15.41
N ARG A 194 4.28 -21.56 16.28
CA ARG A 194 4.87 -22.70 17.02
C ARG A 194 3.97 -23.18 18.15
N GLY A 195 3.27 -22.27 18.80
CA GLY A 195 2.31 -22.59 19.84
C GLY A 195 0.85 -22.35 19.44
N ASP A 196 -0.04 -22.45 20.42
CA ASP A 196 -1.48 -22.39 20.21
C ASP A 196 -1.98 -20.94 20.11
N ALA A 197 -2.67 -20.67 19.01
CA ALA A 197 -3.46 -19.48 18.78
C ALA A 197 -4.87 -19.73 19.35
N SER A 198 -5.23 -18.98 20.37
CA SER A 198 -6.57 -19.05 20.97
C SER A 198 -7.31 -17.75 20.72
N PRO A 199 -8.49 -17.76 20.08
CA PRO A 199 -9.36 -16.60 20.12
C PRO A 199 -9.81 -16.42 21.58
N GLN A 200 -9.32 -15.37 22.25
CA GLN A 200 -9.86 -15.01 23.57
C GLN A 200 -11.33 -14.58 23.42
N PRO A 201 -12.19 -14.92 24.40
CA PRO A 201 -13.62 -14.60 24.38
C PRO A 201 -13.93 -13.09 24.50
#